data_AF-A0A831UNH6-F1
#
_entry.id   AF-A0A831UNH6-F1
#
_cell.length_a   1.000
_cell.length_b   1.000
_cell.length_c   1.000
_cell.angle_alpha   90.00
_cell.angle_beta   90.00
_cell.angle_gamma   90.00
#
_symmetry.space_group_name_H-M   'P 1'
#
loop_
_entity.id
_entity.type
_entity.pdbx_description
1 polymer ?
#
loop_
_entity_poly.entity_id
_entity_poly.type
_entity_poly.pdbx_seq_one_letter_code
_entity_poly.pdbx_strand_id
1 'polypeptide(L)'
;QASSVATERVLAEVVALARKHKLLTVGDSRARAGALKGFDVIVPNDREAGIGAGIEVVDEATLEQAGKKLLGICKNALVTCGAKGITVFAEDGSIENVPIKPCRVVDVTGAGDTVTAAVALTLLAGGSLHEAAVIGNAAAGVAVGQEMVVTVSQAEVIGALSGDAGPAKLRTLDALTAIVAKLRKEGKTVVWTNGCFDILHTGHISYLVKAAAFGDVLIVGLNTDASVRENKGLNRPIVGERDRALVLSALECVDHIILFGEKTTTSLLGALKPDVYAKGGDYTLDTIVQEERRLVEGYGGRIAIIPGVEGQSTSAIIERISREAAAED
;
A
#
# COMPACT_ATOMS: atom_id res chain seq x y z
N GLN A 1 -14.74 4.14 22.41
CA GLN A 1 -15.38 3.91 21.10
C GLN A 1 -16.38 5.03 20.85
N ALA A 2 -16.15 5.89 19.85
CA ALA A 2 -16.97 7.07 19.56
C ALA A 2 -18.10 6.79 18.55
N SER A 3 -18.69 5.59 18.58
CA SER A 3 -19.85 5.23 17.73
C SER A 3 -21.18 5.84 18.21
N SER A 4 -21.14 6.71 19.23
CA SER A 4 -22.31 7.25 19.94
C SER A 4 -22.54 8.76 19.75
N VAL A 5 -21.84 9.44 18.83
CA VAL A 5 -21.92 10.92 18.75
C VAL A 5 -23.04 11.41 17.81
N ALA A 6 -23.40 10.64 16.78
CA ALA A 6 -24.48 11.01 15.85
C ALA A 6 -25.84 10.46 16.30
N THR A 7 -26.72 11.36 16.74
CA THR A 7 -28.13 11.03 17.03
C THR A 7 -28.93 10.89 15.73
N GLU A 8 -30.10 10.24 15.78
CA GLU A 8 -31.00 10.15 14.62
C GLU A 8 -31.38 11.53 14.06
N ARG A 9 -31.54 12.52 14.94
CA ARG A 9 -31.80 13.91 14.54
C ARG A 9 -30.64 14.50 13.73
N VAL A 10 -29.40 14.24 14.13
CA VAL A 10 -28.21 14.72 13.38
C VAL A 10 -28.14 14.03 12.02
N LEU A 11 -28.34 12.72 11.95
CA LEU A 11 -28.31 11.98 10.69
C LEU A 11 -29.42 12.43 9.73
N ALA A 12 -30.63 12.67 10.24
CA ALA A 12 -31.74 13.20 9.44
C ALA A 12 -31.42 14.59 8.88
N GLU A 13 -30.81 15.48 9.67
CA GLU A 13 -30.41 16.81 9.21
C GLU A 13 -29.29 16.75 8.16
N VAL A 14 -28.32 15.85 8.33
CA VAL A 14 -27.27 15.59 7.32
C VAL A 14 -27.87 15.18 5.99
N VAL A 15 -28.81 14.23 5.99
CA VAL A 15 -29.50 13.79 4.77
C VAL A 15 -30.33 14.92 4.16
N ALA A 16 -31.02 15.71 4.97
CA ALA A 16 -31.79 16.86 4.49
C ALA A 16 -30.89 17.91 3.81
N LEU A 17 -29.75 18.25 4.41
CA LEU A 17 -28.76 19.16 3.85
C LEU A 17 -28.12 18.59 2.58
N ALA A 18 -27.74 17.31 2.58
CA ALA A 18 -27.17 16.67 1.41
C ALA A 18 -28.14 16.71 0.22
N ARG A 19 -29.42 16.42 0.44
CA ARG A 19 -30.46 16.54 -0.61
C ARG A 19 -30.61 17.98 -1.10
N LYS A 20 -30.68 18.95 -0.20
CA LYS A 20 -30.77 20.38 -0.54
C LYS A 20 -29.60 20.84 -1.41
N HIS A 21 -28.40 20.34 -1.12
CA HIS A 21 -27.17 20.72 -1.82
C HIS A 21 -26.74 19.74 -2.92
N LYS A 22 -27.55 18.71 -3.22
CA LYS A 22 -27.27 17.66 -4.21
C LYS A 22 -25.93 16.96 -3.97
N LEU A 23 -25.62 16.69 -2.70
CA LEU A 23 -24.40 15.98 -2.28
C LEU A 23 -24.68 14.49 -2.14
N LEU A 24 -23.70 13.66 -2.49
CA LEU A 24 -23.73 12.22 -2.27
C LEU A 24 -23.57 11.90 -0.77
N THR A 25 -24.38 10.99 -0.27
CA THR A 25 -24.28 10.46 1.10
C THR A 25 -23.83 8.99 1.10
N VAL A 26 -22.65 8.74 1.67
CA VAL A 26 -22.09 7.39 1.88
C VAL A 26 -21.84 7.18 3.36
N GLY A 27 -22.27 6.05 3.91
CA GLY A 27 -22.11 5.75 5.34
C GLY A 27 -21.45 4.41 5.62
N ASP A 28 -20.39 4.41 6.43
CA ASP A 28 -19.95 3.23 7.18
C ASP A 28 -20.97 2.98 8.28
N SER A 29 -21.72 1.90 8.12
CA SER A 29 -22.90 1.68 8.90
C SER A 29 -22.64 1.06 10.27
N ARG A 30 -21.51 0.37 10.45
CA ARG A 30 -21.24 -0.49 11.61
C ARG A 30 -22.51 -1.24 12.08
N ALA A 31 -22.68 -1.45 13.38
CA ALA A 31 -23.91 -2.02 13.94
C ALA A 31 -25.17 -1.12 13.83
N ARG A 32 -25.11 0.03 13.13
CA ARG A 32 -26.19 1.03 13.02
C ARG A 32 -26.68 1.24 11.59
N ALA A 33 -26.56 0.26 10.70
CA ALA A 33 -27.11 0.33 9.33
C ALA A 33 -28.57 0.80 9.27
N GLY A 34 -29.41 0.38 10.23
CA GLY A 34 -30.80 0.85 10.35
C GLY A 34 -30.98 2.35 10.63
N ALA A 35 -29.97 3.03 11.19
CA ALA A 35 -30.03 4.45 11.54
C ALA A 35 -29.69 5.39 10.38
N LEU A 36 -29.11 4.89 9.28
CA LEU A 36 -28.68 5.67 8.12
C LEU A 36 -29.82 5.90 7.11
N LYS A 37 -31.01 6.20 7.62
CA LYS A 37 -32.21 6.34 6.79
C LYS A 37 -32.05 7.47 5.78
N GLY A 38 -32.27 7.15 4.50
CA GLY A 38 -32.28 8.10 3.40
C GLY A 38 -30.91 8.41 2.79
N PHE A 39 -29.85 7.70 3.21
CA PHE A 39 -28.54 7.74 2.56
C PHE A 39 -28.60 7.14 1.14
N ASP A 40 -27.74 7.63 0.26
CA ASP A 40 -27.63 7.14 -1.12
C ASP A 40 -26.94 5.77 -1.15
N VAL A 41 -25.89 5.59 -0.36
CA VAL A 41 -25.19 4.30 -0.22
C VAL A 41 -24.80 4.05 1.23
N ILE A 42 -24.97 2.82 1.69
CA ILE A 42 -24.38 2.34 2.95
C ILE A 42 -23.46 1.15 2.68
N VAL A 43 -22.43 1.00 3.52
CA VAL A 43 -21.41 -0.06 3.37
C VAL A 43 -21.27 -0.86 4.67
N PRO A 44 -22.22 -1.76 5.00
CA PRO A 44 -22.09 -2.70 6.13
C PRO A 44 -21.16 -3.88 5.80
N ASN A 45 -20.70 -4.60 6.82
CA ASN A 45 -20.39 -6.03 6.66
C ASN A 45 -21.64 -6.91 6.78
N ASP A 46 -21.54 -8.18 6.40
CA ASP A 46 -22.61 -9.18 6.50
C ASP A 46 -23.32 -9.22 7.87
N ARG A 47 -22.55 -9.21 8.96
CA ARG A 47 -23.09 -9.19 10.33
C ARG A 47 -23.84 -7.90 10.63
N GLU A 48 -23.30 -6.77 10.22
CA GLU A 48 -23.89 -5.44 10.39
C GLU A 48 -25.16 -5.25 9.58
N ALA A 49 -25.17 -5.79 8.35
CA ALA A 49 -26.34 -5.84 7.49
C ALA A 49 -27.45 -6.65 8.18
N GLY A 50 -27.10 -7.80 8.76
CA GLY A 50 -28.02 -8.60 9.55
C GLY A 50 -28.61 -7.86 10.75
N ILE A 51 -27.76 -7.18 11.54
CA ILE A 51 -28.22 -6.36 12.68
C ILE A 51 -29.15 -5.24 12.21
N GLY A 52 -28.79 -4.51 11.15
CA GLY A 52 -29.60 -3.42 10.60
C GLY A 52 -30.94 -3.88 10.01
N ALA A 53 -30.98 -5.08 9.45
CA ALA A 53 -32.19 -5.71 8.93
C ALA A 53 -33.00 -6.43 10.02
N GLY A 54 -32.42 -6.73 11.18
CA GLY A 54 -33.03 -7.65 12.16
C GLY A 54 -33.18 -9.07 11.59
N ILE A 55 -32.18 -9.52 10.83
CA ILE A 55 -32.09 -10.86 10.22
C ILE A 55 -30.74 -11.44 10.58
N GLU A 56 -30.69 -12.68 11.07
CA GLU A 56 -29.42 -13.36 11.30
C GLU A 56 -28.85 -13.84 9.95
N VAL A 57 -27.70 -13.30 9.55
CA VAL A 57 -27.04 -13.64 8.28
C VAL A 57 -26.09 -14.81 8.52
N VAL A 58 -26.45 -15.97 7.97
CA VAL A 58 -25.69 -17.23 8.09
C VAL A 58 -25.31 -17.83 6.73
N ASP A 59 -25.96 -17.38 5.66
CA ASP A 59 -25.80 -17.86 4.30
C ASP A 59 -26.17 -16.78 3.28
N GLU A 60 -26.08 -17.12 1.98
CA GLU A 60 -26.38 -16.18 0.89
C GLU A 60 -27.87 -15.81 0.84
N ALA A 61 -28.76 -16.72 1.20
CA ALA A 61 -30.21 -16.47 1.21
C ALA A 61 -30.60 -15.46 2.29
N THR A 62 -30.06 -15.60 3.50
CA THR A 62 -30.28 -14.67 4.62
C THR A 62 -29.59 -13.33 4.39
N LEU A 63 -28.41 -13.31 3.74
CA LEU A 63 -27.76 -12.09 3.28
C LEU A 63 -28.63 -11.33 2.28
N GLU A 64 -29.19 -12.04 1.29
CA GLU A 64 -30.08 -11.45 0.29
C GLU A 64 -31.33 -10.84 0.93
N GLN A 65 -31.94 -11.53 1.89
CA GLN A 65 -33.07 -11.01 2.66
C GLN A 65 -32.69 -9.75 3.45
N ALA A 66 -31.53 -9.76 4.11
CA ALA A 66 -31.02 -8.61 4.84
C ALA A 66 -30.79 -7.40 3.92
N GLY A 67 -30.09 -7.59 2.81
CA GLY A 67 -29.82 -6.54 1.84
C GLY A 67 -31.08 -5.93 1.23
N LYS A 68 -32.06 -6.77 0.83
CA LYS A 68 -33.37 -6.29 0.35
C LYS A 68 -34.10 -5.45 1.40
N LYS A 69 -34.02 -5.82 2.68
CA LYS A 69 -34.63 -5.05 3.77
C LYS A 69 -33.92 -3.71 4.01
N LEU A 70 -32.60 -3.65 3.80
CA LEU A 70 -31.83 -2.41 3.88
C LEU A 70 -32.20 -1.41 2.78
N LEU A 71 -32.67 -1.85 1.61
CA LEU A 71 -33.20 -0.95 0.56
C LEU A 71 -34.47 -0.19 1.01
N GLY A 72 -35.14 -0.63 2.08
CA GLY A 72 -36.20 0.14 2.74
C GLY A 72 -35.68 1.29 3.62
N ILE A 73 -34.38 1.33 3.90
CA ILE A 73 -33.71 2.29 4.77
C ILE A 73 -32.86 3.27 3.95
N CYS A 74 -32.08 2.77 2.99
CA CYS A 74 -31.20 3.53 2.09
C CYS A 74 -31.49 3.23 0.63
N LYS A 75 -30.98 4.03 -0.31
CA LYS A 75 -31.18 3.75 -1.75
C LYS A 75 -30.41 2.53 -2.22
N ASN A 76 -29.15 2.38 -1.81
CA ASN A 76 -28.29 1.26 -2.19
C ASN A 76 -27.47 0.76 -0.99
N ALA A 77 -27.14 -0.53 -0.97
CA ALA A 77 -26.28 -1.13 0.06
C ALA A 77 -25.18 -1.97 -0.59
N LEU A 78 -23.93 -1.72 -0.23
CA LEU A 78 -22.76 -2.52 -0.63
C LEU A 78 -22.30 -3.33 0.59
N VAL A 79 -22.73 -4.59 0.69
CA VAL A 79 -22.43 -5.44 1.85
C VAL A 79 -21.09 -6.14 1.64
N THR A 80 -20.14 -5.89 2.53
CA THR A 80 -18.82 -6.56 2.53
C THR A 80 -18.93 -7.95 3.17
N CYS A 81 -18.47 -8.97 2.44
CA CYS A 81 -18.63 -10.39 2.77
C CYS A 81 -17.25 -11.08 2.94
N GLY A 82 -16.25 -10.34 3.42
CA GLY A 82 -14.88 -10.83 3.62
C GLY A 82 -14.28 -11.40 2.33
N ALA A 83 -13.85 -12.66 2.39
CA ALA A 83 -13.22 -13.36 1.25
C ALA A 83 -14.17 -13.58 0.05
N LYS A 84 -15.49 -13.42 0.23
CA LYS A 84 -16.46 -13.50 -0.88
C LYS A 84 -16.54 -12.20 -1.70
N GLY A 85 -15.99 -11.09 -1.20
CA GLY A 85 -16.05 -9.78 -1.85
C GLY A 85 -17.21 -8.92 -1.35
N ILE A 86 -17.88 -8.21 -2.26
CA ILE A 86 -18.96 -7.28 -1.95
C ILE A 86 -20.23 -7.70 -2.70
N THR A 87 -21.34 -7.79 -1.98
CA THR A 87 -22.67 -7.95 -2.60
C THR A 87 -23.34 -6.57 -2.68
N VAL A 88 -23.65 -6.15 -3.90
CA VAL A 88 -24.33 -4.89 -4.22
C VAL A 88 -25.84 -5.13 -4.22
N PHE A 89 -26.58 -4.31 -3.50
CA PHE A 89 -28.03 -4.21 -3.55
C PHE A 89 -28.37 -2.79 -4.03
N ALA A 90 -29.02 -2.68 -5.19
CA ALA A 90 -29.33 -1.39 -5.80
C ALA A 90 -30.81 -1.00 -5.69
N GLU A 91 -31.10 0.29 -5.82
CA GLU A 91 -32.45 0.86 -5.73
C GLU A 91 -33.41 0.29 -6.79
N ASP A 92 -32.88 -0.14 -7.94
CA ASP A 92 -33.65 -0.78 -9.02
C ASP A 92 -34.01 -2.26 -8.72
N GLY A 93 -33.60 -2.77 -7.56
CA GLY A 93 -33.81 -4.14 -7.12
C GLY A 93 -32.78 -5.14 -7.63
N SER A 94 -31.78 -4.70 -8.41
CA SER A 94 -30.69 -5.56 -8.84
C SER A 94 -29.78 -5.94 -7.67
N ILE A 95 -29.28 -7.18 -7.74
CA ILE A 95 -28.37 -7.76 -6.75
C ILE A 95 -27.20 -8.36 -7.51
N GLU A 96 -26.00 -7.95 -7.14
CA GLU A 96 -24.78 -8.37 -7.81
C GLU A 96 -23.71 -8.80 -6.80
N ASN A 97 -23.10 -9.96 -7.03
CA ASN A 97 -21.95 -10.41 -6.26
C ASN A 97 -20.67 -10.05 -7.00
N VAL A 98 -19.88 -9.14 -6.42
CA VAL A 98 -18.59 -8.71 -6.95
C VAL A 98 -17.48 -9.38 -6.13
N PRO A 99 -16.77 -10.38 -6.68
CA PRO A 99 -15.77 -11.12 -5.93
C PRO A 99 -14.52 -10.27 -5.67
N ILE A 100 -13.90 -10.49 -4.51
CA ILE A 100 -12.56 -9.97 -4.23
C ILE A 100 -11.51 -10.90 -4.85
N LYS A 101 -10.42 -10.33 -5.38
CA LYS A 101 -9.28 -11.14 -5.82
C LYS A 101 -8.58 -11.76 -4.61
N PRO A 102 -8.06 -13.00 -4.73
CA PRO A 102 -7.24 -13.58 -3.67
C PRO A 102 -6.09 -12.63 -3.27
N CYS A 103 -6.01 -12.33 -1.98
CA CYS A 103 -5.00 -11.45 -1.40
C CYS A 103 -4.49 -12.05 -0.09
N ARG A 104 -3.27 -11.69 0.30
CA ARG A 104 -2.70 -12.08 1.59
C ARG A 104 -3.34 -11.24 2.68
N VAL A 105 -3.92 -11.88 3.69
CA VAL A 105 -4.51 -11.20 4.85
C VAL A 105 -3.50 -11.18 5.99
N VAL A 106 -3.18 -9.99 6.48
CA VAL A 106 -2.29 -9.70 7.60
C VAL A 106 -3.07 -9.11 8.76
N ASP A 107 -3.87 -8.07 8.53
CA ASP A 107 -4.73 -7.41 9.52
C ASP A 107 -6.00 -6.91 8.84
N VAL A 108 -7.18 -7.09 9.43
CA VAL A 108 -8.46 -6.63 8.86
C VAL A 108 -8.89 -5.24 9.36
N THR A 109 -8.13 -4.67 10.28
CA THR A 109 -8.46 -3.40 10.93
C THR A 109 -8.41 -2.24 9.94
N GLY A 110 -9.51 -1.50 9.78
CA GLY A 110 -9.61 -0.35 8.87
C GLY A 110 -9.95 -0.69 7.40
N ALA A 111 -10.18 -1.97 7.08
CA ALA A 111 -10.60 -2.37 5.74
C ALA A 111 -11.97 -1.78 5.36
N GLY A 112 -12.93 -1.76 6.29
CA GLY A 112 -14.26 -1.19 6.07
C GLY A 112 -14.25 0.33 5.79
N ASP A 113 -13.44 1.09 6.53
CA ASP A 113 -13.23 2.52 6.29
C ASP A 113 -12.62 2.75 4.90
N THR A 114 -11.67 1.89 4.50
CA THR A 114 -11.03 1.93 3.19
C THR A 114 -12.03 1.65 2.05
N VAL A 115 -12.89 0.63 2.20
CA VAL A 115 -13.97 0.35 1.23
C VAL A 115 -14.92 1.53 1.13
N THR A 116 -15.34 2.09 2.26
CA THR A 116 -16.28 3.22 2.29
C THR A 116 -15.71 4.45 1.58
N ALA A 117 -14.44 4.77 1.81
CA ALA A 117 -13.75 5.84 1.11
C ALA A 117 -13.62 5.58 -0.40
N ALA A 118 -13.24 4.36 -0.80
CA ALA A 118 -13.14 3.97 -2.19
C ALA A 118 -14.50 4.05 -2.92
N VAL A 119 -15.57 3.56 -2.29
CA VAL A 119 -16.94 3.65 -2.81
C VAL A 119 -17.35 5.10 -2.99
N ALA A 120 -17.13 5.95 -1.98
CA ALA A 120 -17.47 7.37 -2.07
C ALA A 120 -16.73 8.08 -3.21
N LEU A 121 -15.42 7.85 -3.35
CA LEU A 121 -14.61 8.45 -4.40
C LEU A 121 -15.05 8.01 -5.80
N THR A 122 -15.33 6.72 -5.99
CA THR A 122 -15.77 6.18 -7.28
C THR A 122 -17.10 6.79 -7.72
N LEU A 123 -18.08 6.86 -6.80
CA LEU A 123 -19.39 7.41 -7.10
C LEU A 123 -19.34 8.93 -7.35
N LEU A 124 -18.51 9.66 -6.61
CA LEU A 124 -18.26 11.08 -6.84
C LEU A 124 -17.60 11.35 -8.20
N ALA A 125 -16.78 10.41 -8.69
CA ALA A 125 -16.17 10.46 -10.02
C ALA A 125 -17.14 10.06 -11.15
N GLY A 126 -18.39 9.69 -10.83
CA GLY A 126 -19.40 9.28 -11.79
C GLY A 126 -19.40 7.78 -12.14
N GLY A 127 -18.67 6.96 -11.37
CA GLY A 127 -18.68 5.51 -11.53
C GLY A 127 -19.99 4.87 -11.04
N SER A 128 -20.22 3.64 -11.50
CA SER A 128 -21.35 2.79 -11.14
C SER A 128 -21.16 2.12 -9.77
N LEU A 129 -22.24 1.53 -9.22
CA LEU A 129 -22.17 0.71 -8.00
C LEU A 129 -21.27 -0.52 -8.17
N HIS A 130 -21.29 -1.13 -9.37
CA HIS A 130 -20.39 -2.23 -9.73
C HIS A 130 -18.92 -1.79 -9.64
N GLU A 131 -18.56 -0.69 -10.31
CA GLU A 131 -17.19 -0.15 -10.27
C GLU A 131 -16.79 0.24 -8.84
N ALA A 132 -17.71 0.79 -8.06
CA ALA A 132 -17.48 1.10 -6.66
C ALA A 132 -17.17 -0.15 -5.82
N ALA A 133 -17.87 -1.26 -6.06
CA ALA A 133 -17.59 -2.54 -5.42
C ALA A 133 -16.27 -3.16 -5.89
N VAL A 134 -15.95 -3.08 -7.19
CA VAL A 134 -14.67 -3.56 -7.75
C VAL A 134 -13.48 -2.80 -7.14
N ILE A 135 -13.54 -1.47 -7.13
CA ILE A 135 -12.49 -0.61 -6.55
C ILE A 135 -12.45 -0.78 -5.02
N GLY A 136 -13.60 -0.90 -4.37
CA GLY A 136 -13.71 -1.21 -2.93
C GLY A 136 -13.02 -2.51 -2.54
N ASN A 137 -13.28 -3.60 -3.29
CA ASN A 137 -12.61 -4.89 -3.11
C ASN A 137 -11.09 -4.78 -3.31
N ALA A 138 -10.63 -4.06 -4.34
CA ALA A 138 -9.21 -3.86 -4.58
C ALA A 138 -8.53 -3.07 -3.45
N ALA A 139 -9.16 -1.99 -2.98
CA ALA A 139 -8.66 -1.18 -1.89
C ALA A 139 -8.65 -1.97 -0.56
N ALA A 140 -9.71 -2.75 -0.28
CA ALA A 140 -9.74 -3.66 0.85
C ALA A 140 -8.61 -4.70 0.78
N GLY A 141 -8.41 -5.32 -0.39
CA GLY A 141 -7.36 -6.32 -0.60
C GLY A 141 -5.94 -5.78 -0.35
N VAL A 142 -5.69 -4.51 -0.69
CA VAL A 142 -4.42 -3.83 -0.35
C VAL A 142 -4.34 -3.55 1.14
N ALA A 143 -5.39 -2.98 1.73
CA ALA A 143 -5.41 -2.61 3.15
C ALA A 143 -5.18 -3.83 4.05
N VAL A 144 -5.88 -4.93 3.77
CA VAL A 144 -5.77 -6.14 4.61
C VAL A 144 -4.42 -6.83 4.53
N GLY A 145 -3.62 -6.53 3.50
CA GLY A 145 -2.26 -7.04 3.34
C GLY A 145 -1.21 -6.32 4.17
N GLN A 146 -1.60 -5.32 4.96
CA GLN A 146 -0.70 -4.49 5.77
C GLN A 146 -1.07 -4.59 7.26
N GLU A 147 -0.15 -4.25 8.16
CA GLU A 147 -0.41 -4.23 9.60
C GLU A 147 -1.04 -2.89 10.02
N MET A 148 -2.01 -2.94 10.95
CA MET A 148 -2.69 -1.76 11.52
C MET A 148 -3.53 -0.97 10.50
N VAL A 149 -4.07 0.17 10.94
CA VAL A 149 -4.81 1.10 10.08
C VAL A 149 -3.82 1.81 9.15
N VAL A 150 -3.97 1.57 7.84
CA VAL A 150 -3.12 2.13 6.79
C VAL A 150 -3.92 2.98 5.80
N THR A 151 -3.23 3.89 5.12
CA THR A 151 -3.77 4.57 3.93
C THR A 151 -3.44 3.77 2.69
N VAL A 152 -4.41 3.60 1.80
CA VAL A 152 -4.20 2.95 0.49
C VAL A 152 -4.11 4.02 -0.60
N SER A 153 -3.03 3.99 -1.39
CA SER A 153 -2.80 4.92 -2.49
C SER A 153 -3.48 4.47 -3.79
N GLN A 154 -3.75 5.42 -4.68
CA GLN A 154 -4.29 5.15 -6.02
C GLN A 154 -3.43 4.13 -6.80
N ALA A 155 -2.10 4.24 -6.71
CA ALA A 155 -1.18 3.37 -7.43
C ALA A 155 -1.24 1.90 -6.96
N GLU A 156 -1.50 1.68 -5.67
CA GLU A 156 -1.69 0.34 -5.10
C GLU A 156 -3.04 -0.26 -5.54
N VAL A 157 -4.12 0.54 -5.52
CA VAL A 157 -5.44 0.09 -6.00
C VAL A 157 -5.37 -0.27 -7.48
N ILE A 158 -4.74 0.56 -8.31
CA ILE A 158 -4.52 0.27 -9.74
C ILE A 158 -3.74 -1.04 -9.90
N GLY A 159 -2.67 -1.26 -9.11
CA GLY A 159 -1.95 -2.53 -9.13
C GLY A 159 -2.84 -3.73 -8.84
N ALA A 160 -3.62 -3.66 -7.76
CA ALA A 160 -4.56 -4.72 -7.38
C ALA A 160 -5.61 -4.99 -8.49
N LEU A 161 -6.12 -3.95 -9.14
CA LEU A 161 -7.07 -4.05 -10.25
C LEU A 161 -6.45 -4.65 -11.52
N SER A 162 -5.22 -4.27 -11.86
CA SER A 162 -4.50 -4.78 -13.02
C SER A 162 -4.00 -6.24 -12.83
N GLY A 163 -4.09 -6.79 -11.60
CA GLY A 163 -3.51 -8.11 -11.28
C GLY A 163 -1.98 -8.07 -11.14
N ASP A 164 -1.42 -6.88 -11.28
CA ASP A 164 -0.03 -6.55 -11.09
C ASP A 164 0.08 -6.18 -9.61
N ALA A 165 0.12 -7.19 -8.73
CA ALA A 165 0.37 -6.98 -7.31
C ALA A 165 1.62 -6.12 -7.22
N GLY A 166 1.40 -4.83 -6.94
CA GLY A 166 2.48 -3.85 -6.93
C GLY A 166 3.57 -4.27 -5.95
N PRO A 167 4.70 -3.58 -5.92
CA PRO A 167 5.82 -3.96 -5.06
C PRO A 167 5.38 -4.13 -3.60
N ALA A 168 5.19 -5.39 -3.16
CA ALA A 168 4.50 -5.71 -1.90
C ALA A 168 5.27 -5.22 -0.66
N LYS A 169 6.56 -4.90 -0.82
CA LYS A 169 7.44 -4.40 0.23
C LYS A 169 7.64 -2.89 0.17
N LEU A 170 7.05 -2.20 -0.81
CA LEU A 170 7.10 -0.74 -0.91
C LEU A 170 6.25 -0.08 0.18
N ARG A 171 6.79 0.94 0.83
CA ARG A 171 6.14 1.64 1.94
C ARG A 171 6.36 3.15 1.84
N THR A 172 5.43 3.91 2.43
CA THR A 172 5.58 5.36 2.65
C THR A 172 6.50 5.63 3.83
N LEU A 173 6.99 6.87 3.95
CA LEU A 173 7.83 7.28 5.09
C LEU A 173 7.08 7.15 6.43
N ASP A 174 5.79 7.51 6.47
CA ASP A 174 4.97 7.41 7.68
C ASP A 174 4.80 5.95 8.12
N ALA A 175 4.48 5.06 7.18
CA ALA A 175 4.37 3.63 7.45
C ALA A 175 5.70 3.05 7.93
N LEU A 176 6.81 3.38 7.28
CA LEU A 176 8.13 2.92 7.72
C LEU A 176 8.55 3.46 9.07
N THR A 177 8.22 4.71 9.38
CA THR A 177 8.51 5.30 10.69
C THR A 177 7.77 4.55 11.80
N ALA A 178 6.50 4.18 11.56
CA ALA A 178 5.73 3.35 12.50
C ALA A 178 6.32 1.94 12.64
N ILE A 179 6.69 1.30 11.54
CA ILE A 179 7.33 -0.03 11.52
C ILE A 179 8.64 0.00 12.31
N VAL A 180 9.53 0.95 12.01
CA VAL A 180 10.83 1.07 12.70
C VAL A 180 10.65 1.36 14.19
N ALA A 181 9.68 2.19 14.58
CA ALA A 181 9.36 2.41 15.98
C ALA A 181 8.91 1.13 16.71
N LYS A 182 8.14 0.27 16.03
CA LYS A 182 7.74 -1.05 16.55
C LYS A 182 8.96 -1.97 16.69
N LEU A 183 9.77 -2.11 15.64
CA LEU A 183 10.97 -2.95 15.63
C LEU A 183 11.94 -2.59 16.75
N ARG A 184 12.12 -1.29 17.02
CA ARG A 184 12.93 -0.82 18.15
C ARG A 184 12.39 -1.25 19.51
N LYS A 185 11.07 -1.20 19.71
CA LYS A 185 10.45 -1.68 20.96
C LYS A 185 10.64 -3.19 21.15
N GLU A 186 10.75 -3.92 20.05
CA GLU A 186 11.05 -5.36 20.03
C GLU A 186 12.56 -5.66 20.19
N GLY A 187 13.42 -4.64 20.24
CA GLY A 187 14.88 -4.80 20.34
C GLY A 187 15.52 -5.31 19.04
N LYS A 188 14.85 -5.19 17.89
CA LYS A 188 15.37 -5.59 16.58
C LYS A 188 16.31 -4.54 16.00
N THR A 189 17.33 -5.02 15.29
CA THR A 189 18.33 -4.22 14.59
C THR A 189 17.86 -3.92 13.17
N VAL A 190 17.75 -2.64 12.83
CA VAL A 190 17.32 -2.17 11.50
C VAL A 190 18.54 -1.81 10.66
N VAL A 191 18.65 -2.45 9.49
CA VAL A 191 19.67 -2.15 8.49
C VAL A 191 19.08 -1.29 7.39
N TRP A 192 19.83 -0.27 6.98
CA TRP A 192 19.52 0.58 5.83
C TRP A 192 20.59 0.45 4.76
N THR A 193 20.14 0.35 3.52
CA THR A 193 20.97 0.52 2.32
C THR A 193 20.19 1.33 1.30
N ASN A 194 20.88 1.89 0.30
CA ASN A 194 20.20 2.54 -0.81
C ASN A 194 20.94 2.32 -2.14
N GLY A 195 20.21 2.48 -3.24
CA GLY A 195 20.76 2.39 -4.58
C GLY A 195 19.73 2.48 -5.68
N CYS A 196 20.23 2.52 -6.92
CA CYS A 196 19.40 2.55 -8.12
C CYS A 196 18.86 1.17 -8.48
N PHE A 197 19.66 0.10 -8.31
CA PHE A 197 19.28 -1.29 -8.65
C PHE A 197 18.63 -1.42 -10.03
N ASP A 198 19.23 -0.83 -11.07
CA ASP A 198 18.66 -0.75 -12.43
C ASP A 198 18.38 -2.13 -13.04
N ILE A 199 19.43 -2.82 -13.50
CA ILE A 199 19.36 -4.23 -13.86
C ILE A 199 20.04 -5.03 -12.75
N LEU A 200 19.27 -5.85 -12.04
CA LEU A 200 19.83 -6.74 -11.02
C LEU A 200 20.77 -7.76 -11.63
N HIS A 201 21.83 -8.06 -10.89
CA HIS A 201 22.84 -9.07 -11.20
C HIS A 201 23.36 -9.65 -9.89
N THR A 202 24.19 -10.70 -9.96
CA THR A 202 24.58 -11.42 -8.74
C THR A 202 25.37 -10.55 -7.76
N GLY A 203 26.11 -9.54 -8.24
CA GLY A 203 26.71 -8.50 -7.41
C GLY A 203 25.71 -7.77 -6.50
N HIS A 204 24.57 -7.30 -7.03
CA HIS A 204 23.52 -6.67 -6.22
C HIS A 204 22.91 -7.65 -5.22
N ILE A 205 22.64 -8.89 -5.65
CA ILE A 205 22.04 -9.91 -4.77
C ILE A 205 22.99 -10.25 -3.62
N SER A 206 24.26 -10.51 -3.91
CA SER A 206 25.28 -10.80 -2.89
C SER A 206 25.45 -9.63 -1.92
N TYR A 207 25.43 -8.39 -2.43
CA TYR A 207 25.48 -7.19 -1.60
C TYR A 207 24.28 -7.11 -0.64
N LEU A 208 23.05 -7.25 -1.15
CA LEU A 208 21.83 -7.15 -0.33
C LEU A 208 21.77 -8.25 0.73
N VAL A 209 22.15 -9.49 0.37
CA VAL A 209 22.22 -10.61 1.33
C VAL A 209 23.24 -10.33 2.43
N LYS A 210 24.43 -9.81 2.09
CA LYS A 210 25.45 -9.43 3.07
C LYS A 210 24.99 -8.25 3.93
N ALA A 211 24.27 -7.29 3.36
CA ALA A 211 23.71 -6.15 4.10
C ALA A 211 22.68 -6.62 5.12
N ALA A 212 21.75 -7.48 4.71
CA ALA A 212 20.73 -8.06 5.58
C ALA A 212 21.34 -8.77 6.81
N ALA A 213 22.49 -9.44 6.65
CA ALA A 213 23.17 -10.15 7.74
C ALA A 213 23.67 -9.25 8.89
N PHE A 214 23.64 -7.92 8.76
CA PHE A 214 24.04 -7.00 9.83
C PHE A 214 22.92 -6.66 10.82
N GLY A 215 21.70 -7.16 10.62
CA GLY A 215 20.57 -6.94 11.52
C GLY A 215 19.41 -7.90 11.24
N ASP A 216 18.24 -7.54 11.77
CA ASP A 216 17.03 -8.38 11.71
C ASP A 216 16.09 -7.97 10.57
N VAL A 217 16.18 -6.71 10.12
CA VAL A 217 15.31 -6.14 9.08
C VAL A 217 16.12 -5.27 8.14
N LEU A 218 16.04 -5.51 6.83
CA LEU A 218 16.66 -4.70 5.78
C LEU A 218 15.65 -3.77 5.10
N ILE A 219 15.91 -2.47 5.20
CA ILE A 219 15.20 -1.40 4.47
C ILE A 219 16.07 -0.92 3.32
N VAL A 220 15.51 -0.93 2.11
CA VAL A 220 16.18 -0.47 0.88
C VAL A 220 15.57 0.84 0.41
N GLY A 221 16.38 1.91 0.44
CA GLY A 221 16.09 3.14 -0.30
C GLY A 221 16.33 2.93 -1.80
N LEU A 222 15.29 3.07 -2.60
CA LEU A 222 15.34 2.94 -4.06
C LEU A 222 15.23 4.32 -4.72
N ASN A 223 16.20 4.69 -5.55
CA ASN A 223 16.14 5.97 -6.29
C ASN A 223 14.95 6.00 -7.24
N THR A 224 14.24 7.13 -7.29
CA THR A 224 13.23 7.40 -8.31
C THR A 224 13.85 7.52 -9.70
N ASP A 225 13.04 7.34 -10.75
CA ASP A 225 13.49 7.48 -12.15
C ASP A 225 14.05 8.88 -12.41
N ALA A 226 13.44 9.91 -11.85
CA ALA A 226 13.95 11.29 -11.93
C ALA A 226 15.34 11.45 -11.29
N SER A 227 15.53 10.89 -10.09
CA SER A 227 16.83 10.91 -9.39
C SER A 227 17.91 10.15 -10.15
N VAL A 228 17.57 9.01 -10.74
CA VAL A 228 18.52 8.25 -11.56
C VAL A 228 18.89 9.02 -12.83
N ARG A 229 17.93 9.66 -13.51
CA ARG A 229 18.19 10.49 -14.70
C ARG A 229 19.12 11.65 -14.38
N GLU A 230 18.93 12.33 -13.26
CA GLU A 230 19.80 13.43 -12.83
C GLU A 230 21.23 12.94 -12.55
N ASN A 231 21.38 11.77 -11.92
CA ASN A 231 22.69 11.24 -11.52
C ASN A 231 23.45 10.51 -12.64
N LYS A 232 22.76 9.83 -13.55
CA LYS A 232 23.34 8.91 -14.55
C LYS A 232 23.03 9.27 -16.01
N GLY A 233 22.24 10.31 -16.24
CA GLY A 233 21.85 10.79 -17.56
C GLY A 233 20.49 10.29 -18.05
N LEU A 234 19.98 10.90 -19.12
CA LEU A 234 18.60 10.73 -19.62
C LEU A 234 18.24 9.31 -20.07
N ASN A 235 19.24 8.51 -20.45
CA ASN A 235 19.06 7.12 -20.91
C ASN A 235 18.98 6.11 -19.74
N ARG A 236 18.95 6.59 -18.49
CA ARG A 236 18.85 5.76 -17.27
C ARG A 236 17.71 6.27 -16.39
N PRO A 237 17.00 5.40 -15.66
CA PRO A 237 17.18 3.95 -15.61
C PRO A 237 16.60 3.26 -16.86
N ILE A 238 17.02 2.03 -17.11
CA ILE A 238 16.44 1.17 -18.15
C ILE A 238 15.12 0.59 -17.64
N VAL A 239 15.11 0.17 -16.38
CA VAL A 239 13.93 -0.40 -15.72
C VAL A 239 13.30 0.67 -14.83
N GLY A 240 12.00 0.91 -14.98
CA GLY A 240 11.28 1.93 -14.20
C GLY A 240 11.26 1.64 -12.71
N GLU A 241 11.11 2.67 -11.88
CA GLU A 241 11.17 2.57 -10.41
C GLU A 241 10.18 1.57 -9.81
N ARG A 242 8.98 1.47 -10.42
CA ARG A 242 7.95 0.51 -10.02
C ARG A 242 8.41 -0.93 -10.24
N ASP A 243 8.96 -1.23 -11.41
CA ASP A 243 9.43 -2.57 -11.77
C ASP A 243 10.66 -2.95 -10.95
N ARG A 244 11.59 -2.00 -10.74
CA ARG A 244 12.73 -2.19 -9.84
C ARG A 244 12.28 -2.53 -8.42
N ALA A 245 11.28 -1.82 -7.90
CA ALA A 245 10.71 -2.10 -6.60
C ALA A 245 10.01 -3.47 -6.55
N LEU A 246 9.37 -3.90 -7.64
CA LEU A 246 8.70 -5.20 -7.73
C LEU A 246 9.72 -6.34 -7.67
N VAL A 247 10.78 -6.24 -8.46
CA VAL A 247 11.87 -7.23 -8.46
C VAL A 247 12.55 -7.28 -7.09
N LEU A 248 12.85 -6.14 -6.47
CA LEU A 248 13.39 -6.09 -5.11
C LEU A 248 12.42 -6.69 -4.08
N SER A 249 11.10 -6.51 -4.26
CA SER A 249 10.09 -7.09 -3.37
C SER A 249 10.10 -8.62 -3.38
N ALA A 250 10.55 -9.24 -4.47
CA ALA A 250 10.67 -10.69 -4.59
C ALA A 250 11.90 -11.27 -3.86
N LEU A 251 12.89 -10.44 -3.50
CA LEU A 251 14.08 -10.90 -2.79
C LEU A 251 13.74 -11.16 -1.31
N GLU A 252 14.08 -12.35 -0.83
CA GLU A 252 13.83 -12.76 0.56
C GLU A 252 14.54 -11.84 1.57
N CYS A 253 15.80 -11.47 1.28
CA CYS A 253 16.62 -10.64 2.16
C CYS A 253 16.21 -9.16 2.28
N VAL A 254 15.24 -8.69 1.48
CA VAL A 254 14.73 -7.32 1.53
C VAL A 254 13.41 -7.34 2.27
N ASP A 255 13.24 -6.56 3.34
CA ASP A 255 11.99 -6.52 4.10
C ASP A 255 11.08 -5.36 3.68
N HIS A 256 11.69 -4.18 3.48
CA HIS A 256 10.97 -2.97 3.10
C HIS A 256 11.72 -2.16 2.05
N ILE A 257 10.97 -1.45 1.22
CA ILE A 257 11.47 -0.57 0.16
C ILE A 257 10.82 0.81 0.34
N ILE A 258 11.59 1.87 0.12
CA ILE A 258 11.09 3.24 0.03
C ILE A 258 11.69 3.95 -1.17
N LEU A 259 10.87 4.66 -1.93
CA LEU A 259 11.34 5.49 -3.04
C LEU A 259 11.87 6.83 -2.52
N PHE A 260 12.96 7.31 -3.09
CA PHE A 260 13.51 8.62 -2.77
C PHE A 260 14.06 9.34 -4.00
N GLY A 261 13.78 10.64 -4.10
CA GLY A 261 14.22 11.50 -5.20
C GLY A 261 15.38 12.43 -4.87
N GLU A 262 15.67 12.61 -3.58
CA GLU A 262 16.67 13.55 -3.07
C GLU A 262 18.11 13.13 -3.42
N LYS A 263 19.02 14.11 -3.48
CA LYS A 263 20.45 13.86 -3.79
C LYS A 263 21.14 13.04 -2.71
N THR A 264 20.74 13.24 -1.46
CA THR A 264 21.23 12.52 -0.30
C THR A 264 20.06 11.85 0.40
N THR A 265 20.37 10.87 1.23
CA THR A 265 19.40 10.15 2.07
C THR A 265 19.34 10.71 3.49
N THR A 266 19.93 11.88 3.74
CA THR A 266 20.04 12.50 5.08
C THR A 266 18.67 12.65 5.76
N SER A 267 17.64 13.07 5.03
CA SER A 267 16.27 13.21 5.55
C SER A 267 15.70 11.87 6.04
N LEU A 268 15.81 10.83 5.22
CA LEU A 268 15.34 9.48 5.48
C LEU A 268 16.13 8.83 6.61
N LEU A 269 17.45 8.98 6.62
CA LEU A 269 18.31 8.54 7.71
C LEU A 269 17.96 9.24 9.03
N GLY A 270 17.61 10.53 8.99
CA GLY A 270 17.21 11.30 10.18
C GLY A 270 15.84 10.91 10.73
N ALA A 271 14.90 10.58 9.86
CA ALA A 271 13.57 10.10 10.23
C ALA A 271 13.60 8.65 10.74
N LEU A 272 14.25 7.76 9.99
CA LEU A 272 14.28 6.33 10.27
C LEU A 272 15.34 5.95 11.30
N LYS A 273 16.46 6.65 11.40
CA LYS A 273 17.62 6.39 12.30
C LYS A 273 18.06 4.91 12.37
N PRO A 274 18.31 4.23 11.23
CA PRO A 274 18.67 2.81 11.21
C PRO A 274 19.94 2.51 12.04
N ASP A 275 20.01 1.35 12.68
CA ASP A 275 21.15 0.95 13.51
C ASP A 275 22.41 0.69 12.68
N VAL A 276 22.23 0.24 11.43
CA VAL A 276 23.31 -0.03 10.49
C VAL A 276 23.06 0.66 9.15
N TYR A 277 24.03 1.43 8.68
CA TYR A 277 24.06 1.94 7.31
C TYR A 277 25.03 1.13 6.46
N ALA A 278 24.51 0.27 5.59
CA ALA A 278 25.31 -0.53 4.67
C ALA A 278 25.57 0.22 3.34
N LYS A 279 26.83 0.16 2.88
CA LYS A 279 27.28 0.65 1.57
C LYS A 279 28.15 -0.39 0.90
N GLY A 280 27.94 -0.62 -0.39
CA GLY A 280 28.66 -1.61 -1.18
C GLY A 280 29.44 -1.03 -2.35
N GLY A 281 30.38 -1.80 -2.88
CA GLY A 281 31.18 -1.43 -4.05
C GLY A 281 32.45 -0.68 -3.66
N ASP A 282 32.75 0.41 -4.37
CA ASP A 282 33.99 1.19 -4.22
C ASP A 282 33.92 2.27 -3.13
N TYR A 283 32.82 2.30 -2.35
CA TYR A 283 32.70 3.23 -1.25
C TYR A 283 33.67 2.87 -0.12
N THR A 284 34.33 3.89 0.42
CA THR A 284 35.14 3.84 1.64
C THR A 284 34.53 4.84 2.62
N LEU A 285 34.93 4.78 3.89
CA LEU A 285 34.47 5.73 4.91
C LEU A 285 34.73 7.21 4.55
N ASP A 286 35.71 7.45 3.67
CA ASP A 286 36.10 8.78 3.21
C ASP A 286 35.29 9.23 1.97
N THR A 287 34.81 8.29 1.14
CA THR A 287 34.05 8.60 -0.07
C THR A 287 32.53 8.61 0.14
N ILE A 288 32.02 8.12 1.26
CA ILE A 288 30.60 8.27 1.58
C ILE A 288 30.25 9.74 1.80
N VAL A 289 28.99 10.10 1.59
CA VAL A 289 28.49 11.45 1.89
C VAL A 289 28.69 11.73 3.38
N GLN A 290 29.64 12.62 3.69
CA GLN A 290 30.10 12.85 5.07
C GLN A 290 29.00 13.39 5.99
N GLU A 291 28.00 14.06 5.43
CA GLU A 291 26.80 14.47 6.18
C GLU A 291 26.00 13.26 6.67
N GLU A 292 25.74 12.28 5.80
CA GLU A 292 25.06 11.03 6.17
C GLU A 292 25.86 10.24 7.20
N ARG A 293 27.20 10.19 7.03
CA ARG A 293 28.11 9.55 7.98
C ARG A 293 27.94 10.12 9.38
N ARG A 294 28.12 11.45 9.51
CA ARG A 294 28.06 12.15 10.78
C ARG A 294 26.69 12.03 11.43
N LEU A 295 25.62 12.04 10.63
CA LEU A 295 24.27 11.85 11.12
C LEU A 295 24.11 10.45 11.74
N VAL A 296 24.52 9.40 11.01
CA VAL A 296 24.41 8.00 11.46
C VAL A 296 25.21 7.75 12.72
N GLU A 297 26.49 8.13 12.72
CA GLU A 297 27.37 8.01 13.89
C GLU A 297 26.85 8.87 15.06
N GLY A 298 26.28 10.05 14.77
CA GLY A 298 25.79 10.99 15.77
C GLY A 298 24.59 10.51 16.60
N TYR A 299 23.75 9.62 16.06
CA TYR A 299 22.69 8.95 16.83
C TYR A 299 23.09 7.55 17.33
N GLY A 300 24.35 7.14 17.16
CA GLY A 300 24.88 5.86 17.63
C GLY A 300 24.75 4.70 16.64
N GLY A 301 24.34 4.96 15.39
CA GLY A 301 24.36 3.97 14.32
C GLY A 301 25.78 3.69 13.83
N ARG A 302 25.98 2.56 13.15
CA ARG A 302 27.26 2.16 12.58
C ARG A 302 27.21 2.05 11.06
N ILE A 303 28.35 2.24 10.41
CA ILE A 303 28.49 2.12 8.95
C ILE A 303 29.15 0.78 8.63
N ALA A 304 28.54 0.02 7.73
CA ALA A 304 29.06 -1.24 7.22
C ALA A 304 29.47 -1.08 5.75
N ILE A 305 30.77 -1.17 5.47
CA ILE A 305 31.29 -1.19 4.10
C ILE A 305 31.42 -2.65 3.64
N ILE A 306 30.69 -3.00 2.58
CA ILE A 306 30.63 -4.35 2.04
C ILE A 306 31.42 -4.39 0.73
N PRO A 307 32.49 -5.20 0.64
CA PRO A 307 33.29 -5.29 -0.58
C PRO A 307 32.44 -5.71 -1.79
N GLY A 308 32.66 -5.03 -2.92
CA GLY A 308 32.09 -5.42 -4.20
C GLY A 308 32.59 -6.78 -4.67
N VAL A 309 31.85 -7.40 -5.60
CA VAL A 309 32.32 -8.59 -6.34
C VAL A 309 32.83 -8.10 -7.70
N GLU A 310 34.11 -8.38 -8.01
CA GLU A 310 34.73 -7.96 -9.27
C GLU A 310 33.99 -8.50 -10.50
N GLY A 311 33.98 -7.70 -11.57
CA GLY A 311 33.50 -8.13 -12.91
C GLY A 311 31.98 -8.10 -13.11
N GLN A 312 31.19 -7.62 -12.15
CA GLN A 312 29.73 -7.62 -12.25
C GLN A 312 29.11 -6.24 -12.01
N SER A 313 28.88 -5.50 -13.08
CA SER A 313 28.11 -4.25 -13.05
C SER A 313 27.08 -4.21 -14.18
N THR A 314 25.96 -3.52 -13.95
CA THR A 314 24.96 -3.22 -14.99
C THR A 314 25.60 -2.61 -16.24
N SER A 315 26.61 -1.74 -16.07
CA SER A 315 27.34 -1.13 -17.18
C SER A 315 28.10 -2.17 -18.00
N ALA A 316 28.77 -3.12 -17.36
CA ALA A 316 29.52 -4.18 -18.04
C ALA A 316 28.59 -5.13 -18.84
N ILE A 317 27.41 -5.44 -18.32
CA ILE A 317 26.40 -6.23 -19.04
C ILE A 317 25.96 -5.51 -20.33
N ILE A 318 25.68 -4.22 -20.22
CA ILE A 318 25.21 -3.42 -21.36
C ILE A 318 26.30 -3.21 -22.38
N GLU A 319 27.53 -2.92 -21.96
CA GLU A 319 28.67 -2.85 -22.87
C GLU A 319 28.88 -4.15 -23.64
N ARG A 320 28.67 -5.31 -22.99
CA ARG A 320 28.77 -6.61 -23.67
C ARG A 320 27.70 -6.75 -24.76
N ILE A 321 26.45 -6.43 -24.44
CA ILE A 321 25.34 -6.48 -25.39
C ILE A 321 25.59 -5.52 -26.57
N SER A 322 26.05 -4.29 -26.30
CA SER A 322 26.34 -3.31 -27.35
C SER A 322 27.53 -3.72 -28.24
N ARG A 323 28.55 -4.39 -27.70
CA ARG A 323 29.68 -4.91 -28.50
C ARG A 323 29.28 -6.09 -29.37
N GLU A 324 28.43 -6.99 -28.87
CA GLU A 324 27.91 -8.12 -29.64
C GLU A 324 27.02 -7.64 -30.79
N ALA A 325 26.12 -6.67 -30.54
CA ALA A 325 25.28 -6.08 -31.59
C ALA A 325 26.09 -5.36 -32.69
N ALA A 326 27.20 -4.70 -32.33
CA ALA A 326 28.08 -4.03 -33.29
C ALA A 326 29.03 -4.98 -34.05
N ALA A 327 29.08 -6.26 -33.68
CA ALA A 327 29.87 -7.28 -34.36
C ALA A 327 29.04 -8.11 -35.38
N GLU A 328 27.72 -7.95 -35.36
CA GLU A 328 26.79 -8.57 -36.31
C GLU A 328 26.42 -7.65 -37.49
N ASP A 329 26.78 -6.35 -37.43
CA ASP A 329 26.71 -5.35 -38.51
C ASP A 329 28.04 -5.25 -39.29
#